data_AF-A0A7S3FK34-F1
#
_entry.id   AF-A0A7S3FK34-F1
#
_cell.length_a   1.000
_cell.length_b   1.000
_cell.length_c   1.000
_cell.angle_alpha   90.00
_cell.angle_beta   90.00
_cell.angle_gamma   90.00
#
_symmetry.space_group_name_H-M   'P 1'
#
loop_
_entity.id
_entity.type
_entity.pdbx_description
1 polymer ?
#
loop_
_entity_poly.entity_id
_entity_poly.type
_entity_poly.pdbx_seq_one_letter_code
_entity_poly.pdbx_strand_id
1 'polypeptide(L)'
;IHVWENGGIHAISGASVAPVIPPNGDYLCADDVASHASLSHFGRHRPVTRLLALENTLNGAVASVDQLGACAQKAHELGLATHLDGARLWNAAVAEARGADEFAQPFDSVSVCLSKG
;
A
#
# COMPACT_ATOMS: atom_id res chain seq x y z
N ILE A 1 2.62 2.90 -7.74
CA ILE A 1 1.15 2.98 -7.92
C ILE A 1 0.70 4.30 -8.58
N HIS A 2 0.49 5.42 -7.88
CA HIS A 2 -0.26 6.56 -8.46
C HIS A 2 0.36 7.26 -9.69
N VAL A 3 1.68 7.17 -9.90
CA VAL A 3 2.40 7.81 -11.02
C VAL A 3 2.40 6.95 -12.29
N TRP A 4 2.61 5.64 -12.15
CA TRP A 4 2.94 4.74 -13.27
C TRP A 4 1.74 3.94 -13.80
N GLU A 5 0.55 4.16 -13.24
CA GLU A 5 -0.69 3.48 -13.64
C GLU A 5 -1.55 4.31 -14.62
N ASN A 6 -0.90 5.15 -15.44
CA ASN A 6 -1.52 5.97 -16.50
C ASN A 6 -2.70 6.85 -16.01
N GLY A 7 -2.69 7.28 -14.75
CA GLY A 7 -3.80 8.02 -14.15
C GLY A 7 -5.10 7.22 -13.99
N GLY A 8 -5.04 5.89 -14.14
CA GLY A 8 -6.20 5.00 -14.17
C GLY A 8 -7.06 5.05 -12.91
N ILE A 9 -6.46 5.29 -11.74
CA ILE A 9 -7.20 5.44 -10.48
C ILE A 9 -8.29 6.50 -10.64
N HIS A 10 -7.93 7.71 -11.07
CA HIS A 10 -8.91 8.77 -11.25
C HIS A 10 -9.81 8.52 -12.47
N ALA A 11 -9.23 8.14 -13.61
CA ALA A 11 -9.97 8.01 -14.86
C ALA A 11 -11.06 6.91 -14.84
N ILE A 12 -10.84 5.82 -14.08
CA ILE A 12 -11.74 4.66 -14.05
C ILE A 12 -12.67 4.71 -12.83
N SER A 13 -12.15 5.09 -11.66
CA SER A 13 -12.91 5.00 -10.39
C SER A 13 -13.41 6.35 -9.87
N GLY A 14 -12.91 7.47 -10.39
CA GLY A 14 -13.16 8.79 -9.82
C GLY A 14 -12.49 9.02 -8.46
N ALA A 15 -11.71 8.06 -7.95
CA ALA A 15 -11.03 8.19 -6.67
C ALA A 15 -9.92 9.25 -6.72
N SER A 16 -9.79 9.96 -5.61
CA SER A 16 -8.66 10.86 -5.35
C SER A 16 -7.55 10.09 -4.63
N VAL A 17 -6.30 10.50 -4.86
CA VAL A 17 -5.13 9.89 -4.21
C VAL A 17 -4.49 10.89 -3.27
N ALA A 18 -4.16 10.45 -2.06
CA ALA A 18 -3.32 11.19 -1.12
C ALA A 18 -1.97 10.46 -1.01
N PRO A 19 -0.94 10.86 -1.79
CA PRO A 19 0.38 10.27 -1.66
C PRO A 19 0.98 10.64 -0.30
N VAL A 20 1.69 9.70 0.32
CA VAL A 20 2.42 9.91 1.57
C VAL A 20 3.90 9.71 1.31
N ILE A 21 4.70 10.70 1.69
CA ILE A 21 6.16 10.59 1.67
C ILE A 21 6.57 10.10 3.06
N PRO A 22 7.13 8.90 3.19
CA PRO A 22 7.50 8.37 4.49
C PRO A 22 8.60 9.26 5.12
N PRO A 23 8.43 9.71 6.37
CA PRO A 23 9.39 10.62 7.03
C PRO A 23 10.79 10.01 7.18
N ASN A 24 10.87 8.67 7.27
CA ASN A 24 12.14 7.94 7.34
C ASN A 24 12.88 7.85 6.00
N GLY A 25 12.26 8.28 4.89
CA GLY A 25 12.83 8.24 3.54
C GLY A 25 12.86 6.86 2.87
N ASP A 26 12.25 5.84 3.50
CA ASP A 26 12.30 4.46 3.02
C ASP A 26 10.89 3.92 2.78
N TYR A 27 10.20 3.52 3.84
CA TYR A 27 8.87 2.91 3.78
C TYR A 27 7.91 3.50 4.79
N LEU A 28 6.62 3.48 4.44
CA LEU A 28 5.55 3.84 5.36
C LEU A 28 5.58 2.92 6.59
N CYS A 29 5.39 3.52 7.76
CA CYS A 29 5.11 2.81 8.99
C CYS A 29 3.63 2.97 9.39
N ALA A 30 3.19 2.22 10.40
CA ALA A 30 1.83 2.28 10.90
C ALA A 30 1.43 3.71 11.32
N ASP A 31 2.33 4.49 11.90
CA ASP A 31 2.04 5.86 12.33
C ASP A 31 1.80 6.80 11.13
N ASP A 32 2.44 6.54 9.99
CA ASP A 32 2.18 7.28 8.75
C ASP A 32 0.76 7.03 8.24
N VAL A 33 0.29 5.77 8.31
CA VAL A 33 -1.08 5.40 7.94
C VAL A 33 -2.08 6.14 8.83
N ALA A 34 -1.87 6.12 10.15
CA ALA A 34 -2.77 6.76 11.11
C ALA A 34 -2.83 8.28 10.95
N SER A 35 -1.69 8.93 10.72
CA SER A 35 -1.59 10.39 10.62
C SER A 35 -2.15 10.96 9.31
N HIS A 36 -2.17 10.16 8.23
CA HIS A 36 -2.60 10.62 6.91
C HIS A 36 -4.03 10.20 6.55
N ALA A 37 -4.62 9.23 7.25
CA ALA A 37 -5.99 8.80 7.02
C ALA A 37 -7.00 9.91 7.37
N SER A 38 -7.84 10.28 6.41
CA SER A 38 -8.95 11.21 6.61
C SER A 38 -10.23 10.43 6.89
N LEU A 39 -10.61 10.32 8.15
CA LEU A 39 -11.76 9.50 8.58
C LEU A 39 -13.04 10.33 8.79
N SER A 40 -12.93 11.65 8.82
CA SER A 40 -14.06 12.52 9.15
C SER A 40 -14.88 12.89 7.91
N HIS A 41 -16.16 12.57 7.93
CA HIS A 41 -17.15 13.06 6.97
C HIS A 41 -17.53 14.54 7.19
N PHE A 42 -17.16 15.13 8.34
CA PHE A 42 -17.54 16.50 8.70
C PHE A 42 -16.60 17.56 8.11
N GLY A 43 -15.37 17.16 7.76
CA GLY A 43 -14.45 17.97 6.98
C GLY A 43 -14.83 17.97 5.50
N ARG A 44 -15.83 18.77 5.12
CA ARG A 44 -16.41 18.85 3.75
C ARG A 44 -15.41 19.17 2.62
N HIS A 45 -14.13 19.33 2.92
CA HIS A 45 -13.08 19.76 2.00
C HIS A 45 -12.02 18.69 1.72
N ARG A 46 -12.07 17.52 2.38
CA ARG A 46 -11.15 16.40 2.11
C ARG A 46 -11.92 15.11 1.80
N PRO A 47 -11.46 14.32 0.82
CA PRO A 47 -12.02 12.99 0.58
C PRO A 47 -11.85 12.09 1.81
N VAL A 48 -12.84 11.25 2.08
CA VAL A 48 -12.74 10.23 3.13
C VAL A 48 -11.88 9.07 2.63
N THR A 49 -10.84 8.73 3.39
CA THR A 49 -9.95 7.62 3.07
C THR A 49 -10.72 6.30 3.17
N ARG A 50 -10.56 5.44 2.15
CA ARG A 50 -11.19 4.11 2.09
C ARG A 50 -10.22 2.97 1.83
N LEU A 51 -9.02 3.26 1.32
CA LEU A 51 -8.05 2.27 0.86
C LEU A 51 -6.64 2.72 1.25
N LEU A 52 -5.88 1.81 1.85
CA LEU A 52 -4.42 1.84 1.89
C LEU A 52 -3.90 1.01 0.71
N ALA A 53 -3.08 1.61 -0.15
CA ALA A 53 -2.38 0.90 -1.23
C ALA A 53 -0.87 1.01 -1.02
N LEU A 54 -0.20 -0.12 -0.87
CA LEU A 54 1.25 -0.23 -0.72
C LEU A 54 1.88 -0.93 -1.91
N GLU A 55 3.13 -0.62 -2.23
CA GLU A 55 3.90 -1.24 -3.30
C GLU A 55 5.08 -1.99 -2.69
N ASN A 56 5.24 -3.27 -3.03
CA ASN A 56 6.43 -4.04 -2.66
C ASN A 56 6.83 -4.97 -3.81
N THR A 57 8.02 -4.82 -4.41
CA THR A 57 9.12 -3.87 -4.09
C THR A 57 8.84 -2.43 -4.51
N LEU A 58 9.36 -1.44 -3.77
CA LEU A 58 9.32 -0.02 -4.17
C LEU A 58 10.68 0.39 -4.74
N ASN A 59 10.77 0.64 -6.05
CA ASN A 59 12.03 0.98 -6.75
C ASN A 59 13.21 0.03 -6.44
N GLY A 60 12.93 -1.26 -6.22
CA GLY A 60 13.93 -2.29 -5.93
C GLY A 60 14.28 -2.45 -4.46
N ALA A 61 13.83 -1.55 -3.58
CA ALA A 61 13.88 -1.81 -2.16
C ALA A 61 12.80 -2.85 -1.78
N VAL A 62 13.01 -3.55 -0.66
CA VAL A 62 12.04 -4.50 -0.09
C VAL A 62 11.60 -4.02 1.29
N ALA A 63 10.30 -3.90 1.51
CA ALA A 63 9.75 -3.76 2.86
C ALA A 63 9.60 -5.14 3.50
N SER A 64 9.95 -5.25 4.78
CA SER A 64 9.79 -6.52 5.51
C SER A 64 8.31 -6.89 5.67
N VAL A 65 8.04 -8.19 5.82
CA VAL A 65 6.69 -8.71 6.10
C VAL A 65 6.09 -8.04 7.34
N ASP A 66 6.89 -7.86 8.39
CA ASP A 66 6.43 -7.25 9.64
C ASP A 66 6.04 -5.77 9.46
N GLN A 67 6.81 -5.03 8.65
CA GLN A 67 6.49 -3.63 8.36
C GLN A 67 5.22 -3.50 7.54
N LEU A 68 5.06 -4.30 6.48
CA LEU A 68 3.85 -4.32 5.67
C LEU A 68 2.63 -4.75 6.51
N GLY A 69 2.80 -5.76 7.36
CA GLY A 69 1.79 -6.25 8.28
C GLY A 69 1.34 -5.18 9.28
N ALA A 70 2.27 -4.43 9.87
CA ALA A 70 1.95 -3.36 10.79
C ALA A 70 1.13 -2.24 10.12
N CYS A 71 1.47 -1.88 8.88
CA CYS A 71 0.71 -0.90 8.09
C CYS A 71 -0.69 -1.40 7.73
N ALA A 72 -0.80 -2.65 7.27
CA ALA A 72 -2.07 -3.27 6.91
C ALA A 72 -3.00 -3.40 8.13
N GLN A 73 -2.46 -3.88 9.26
CA GLN A 73 -3.18 -3.95 10.52
C GLN A 73 -3.68 -2.57 10.95
N LYS A 74 -2.83 -1.53 10.88
CA LYS A 74 -3.26 -0.18 11.23
C LYS A 74 -4.38 0.32 10.31
N ALA A 75 -4.31 0.05 9.00
CA ALA A 75 -5.37 0.40 8.08
C ALA A 75 -6.69 -0.31 8.41
N HIS A 76 -6.65 -1.60 8.76
CA HIS A 76 -7.82 -2.35 9.21
C HIS A 76 -8.42 -1.80 10.50
N GLU A 77 -7.60 -1.41 11.49
CA GLU A 77 -8.05 -0.74 12.72
C GLU A 77 -8.82 0.57 12.44
N LEU A 78 -8.49 1.25 11.34
CA LEU A 78 -9.15 2.49 10.90
C LEU A 78 -10.33 2.22 9.95
N GLY A 79 -10.67 0.96 9.68
CA GLY A 79 -11.76 0.56 8.81
C GLY A 79 -11.48 0.76 7.31
N LEU A 80 -10.21 0.76 6.91
CA LEU A 80 -9.77 0.89 5.53
C LEU A 80 -9.56 -0.49 4.90
N ALA A 81 -9.86 -0.61 3.60
CA ALA A 81 -9.41 -1.75 2.80
C ALA A 81 -7.89 -1.64 2.55
N THR A 82 -7.25 -2.76 2.23
CA THR A 82 -5.81 -2.83 1.95
C THR A 82 -5.53 -3.50 0.60
N HIS A 83 -4.60 -2.91 -0.16
CA HIS A 83 -4.10 -3.46 -1.41
C HIS A 83 -2.57 -3.48 -1.44
N LEU A 84 -2.00 -4.61 -1.86
CA LEU A 84 -0.58 -4.73 -2.18
C LEU A 84 -0.38 -4.78 -3.70
N ASP A 85 0.30 -3.77 -4.24
CA ASP A 85 0.93 -3.85 -5.55
C ASP A 85 2.20 -4.70 -5.43
N GLY A 86 2.04 -5.98 -5.77
CA GLY A 86 3.07 -7.00 -5.75
C GLY A 86 3.67 -7.24 -7.14
N ALA A 87 3.83 -6.20 -7.97
CA ALA A 87 4.38 -6.35 -9.31
C ALA A 87 5.73 -7.09 -9.35
N ARG A 88 6.49 -7.10 -8.25
CA ARG A 88 7.73 -7.87 -8.04
C ARG A 88 7.70 -8.68 -6.74
N LEU A 89 6.55 -9.24 -6.39
CA LEU A 89 6.35 -10.00 -5.15
C LEU A 89 7.35 -11.16 -5.01
N TRP A 90 7.66 -11.84 -6.11
CA TRP A 90 8.62 -12.94 -6.13
C TRP A 90 10.04 -12.49 -5.77
N ASN A 91 10.45 -11.30 -6.21
CA ASN A 91 11.75 -10.73 -5.86
C ASN A 91 11.84 -10.41 -4.37
N ALA A 92 10.79 -9.85 -3.79
CA ALA A 92 10.72 -9.59 -2.35
C ALA A 92 10.80 -10.89 -1.53
N ALA A 93 10.07 -11.93 -1.95
CA ALA A 93 10.09 -13.24 -1.33
C ALA A 93 11.49 -13.87 -1.33
N VAL A 94 12.20 -13.81 -2.47
CA VAL A 94 13.57 -14.31 -2.57
C VAL A 94 14.54 -13.48 -1.72
N ALA A 95 14.40 -12.15 -1.71
CA ALA A 95 15.30 -11.25 -0.98
C ALA A 95 15.23 -11.45 0.54
N GLU A 96 14.04 -11.70 1.09
CA GLU A 96 13.83 -11.94 2.53
C GLU A 96 13.92 -13.43 2.91
N ALA A 97 14.06 -14.33 1.95
CA ALA A 97 13.96 -15.78 2.14
C ALA A 97 12.65 -16.20 2.85
N ARG A 98 11.53 -15.63 2.40
CA ARG A 98 10.18 -15.83 2.95
C ARG A 98 9.20 -16.28 1.86
N GLY A 99 8.08 -16.86 2.27
CA GLY A 99 6.99 -17.21 1.36
C GLY A 99 6.33 -15.96 0.78
N ALA A 100 5.99 -15.97 -0.51
CA ALA A 100 5.25 -14.86 -1.13
C ALA A 100 3.86 -14.66 -0.50
N ASP A 101 3.29 -15.73 0.05
CA ASP A 101 2.05 -15.72 0.81
C ASP A 101 2.16 -14.92 2.11
N GLU A 102 3.33 -14.86 2.74
CA GLU A 102 3.55 -14.10 3.97
C GLU A 102 3.43 -12.60 3.74
N PHE A 103 3.86 -12.11 2.57
CA PHE A 103 3.68 -10.72 2.16
C PHE A 103 2.22 -10.41 1.80
N ALA A 104 1.49 -11.40 1.26
CA ALA A 104 0.13 -11.24 0.77
C ALA A 104 -0.92 -11.33 1.89
N GLN A 105 -0.70 -12.19 2.89
CA GLN A 105 -1.66 -12.49 3.97
C GLN A 105 -2.23 -11.26 4.69
N PRO A 106 -1.45 -10.20 4.97
CA PRO A 106 -1.98 -9.03 5.68
C PRO A 106 -2.98 -8.20 4.85
N PHE A 107 -3.09 -8.43 3.54
CA PHE A 107 -3.83 -7.56 2.63
C PHE A 107 -5.15 -8.17 2.15
N ASP A 108 -6.16 -7.34 1.93
CA ASP A 108 -7.45 -7.79 1.38
C ASP A 108 -7.35 -8.18 -0.10
N SER A 109 -6.40 -7.57 -0.82
CA SER A 109 -6.13 -7.86 -2.22
C SER A 109 -4.67 -7.66 -2.57
N VAL A 110 -4.15 -8.49 -3.46
CA VAL A 110 -2.78 -8.41 -3.96
C VAL A 110 -2.81 -8.53 -5.48
N SER A 111 -2.04 -7.68 -6.18
CA SER A 111 -1.75 -7.88 -7.59
C SER A 111 -0.35 -8.49 -7.76
N VAL A 112 -0.18 -9.33 -8.78
CA VAL A 112 1.12 -9.92 -9.13
C VAL A 112 1.36 -9.75 -10.63
N CYS A 113 2.62 -9.57 -11.02
CA CYS A 113 3.00 -9.44 -12.42
C CYS A 113 3.74 -10.69 -12.90
N LEU A 114 3.27 -11.28 -14.00
CA LEU A 114 3.88 -12.47 -14.63
C LEU A 114 4.75 -12.14 -15.85
N SER A 115 4.75 -10.88 -16.27
CA SER A 115 5.60 -10.36 -17.36
C SER A 115 6.84 -9.62 -16.85
N LYS A 116 7.08 -9.66 -15.52
CA LYS A 116 8.26 -9.12 -14.85
C LYS A 116 9.06 -10.28 -14.21
N GLY A 117 10.32 -10.00 -13.88
CA GLY A 117 11.24 -10.88 -13.15
C GLY A 117 12.39 -10.06 -12.58
#